data_AF-A0ABD6B2M8-F1
#
_entry.id   AF-A0ABD6B2M8-F1
#
_cell.length_a   1.000
_cell.length_b   1.000
_cell.length_c   1.000
_cell.angle_alpha   90.00
_cell.angle_beta   90.00
_cell.angle_gamma   90.00
#
_symmetry.space_group_name_H-M   'P 1'
#
loop_
_entity.id
_entity.type
_entity.pdbx_description
1 polymer ?
#
loop_
_entity_poly.entity_id
_entity_poly.type
_entity_poly.pdbx_seq_one_letter_code
_entity_poly.pdbx_strand_id
1 'polypeptide(L)'
;MADPRYVVNVDPVIARETPDGTEYLVIVRSEDEEHAPGMLGFPGGKVAAGPGESDVLEATAKREAREEAGVEIENVEQVTSTTFELDYGPTV
;
A
#
# COMPACT_ATOMS: atom_id res chain seq x y z
N MET A 1 12.57 -9.47 -26.28
CA MET A 1 12.68 -8.77 -24.98
C MET A 1 12.14 -9.71 -23.93
N ALA A 2 12.75 -9.78 -22.76
CA ALA A 2 12.14 -10.51 -21.64
C ALA A 2 10.86 -9.77 -21.22
N ASP A 3 9.83 -10.51 -20.80
CA ASP A 3 8.62 -9.90 -20.26
C ASP A 3 8.95 -9.06 -19.02
N PRO A 4 8.32 -7.87 -18.86
CA PRO A 4 8.57 -7.02 -17.71
C PRO A 4 8.17 -7.75 -16.43
N ARG A 5 9.03 -7.65 -15.41
CA ARG A 5 8.75 -8.11 -14.05
C ARG A 5 8.32 -6.91 -13.21
N TYR A 6 7.24 -7.07 -12.47
CA TYR A 6 6.67 -6.03 -11.61
C TYR A 6 6.83 -6.41 -10.15
N VAL A 7 7.16 -5.42 -9.32
CA VAL A 7 6.93 -5.48 -7.88
C VAL A 7 5.54 -4.90 -7.65
N VAL A 8 4.71 -5.62 -6.88
CA VAL A 8 3.36 -5.16 -6.54
C VAL A 8 3.40 -4.57 -5.15
N ASN A 9 2.99 -3.30 -5.04
CA ASN A 9 2.71 -2.64 -3.77
C ASN A 9 1.20 -2.51 -3.57
N VAL A 10 0.78 -2.44 -2.32
CA VAL A 10 -0.61 -2.18 -1.93
C VAL A 10 -0.63 -1.04 -0.93
N ASP A 11 -1.40 -0.01 -1.25
CA ASP A 11 -1.58 1.18 -0.42
C ASP A 11 -3.07 1.33 -0.04
N PRO A 12 -3.53 0.85 1.14
CA PRO A 12 -4.91 1.02 1.57
C PRO A 12 -5.29 2.49 1.80
N VAL A 13 -6.32 2.95 1.09
CA VAL A 13 -7.06 4.18 1.45
C VAL A 13 -8.06 3.83 2.54
N ILE A 14 -7.80 4.29 3.76
CA ILE A 14 -8.63 3.98 4.93
C ILE A 14 -9.53 5.18 5.22
N ALA A 15 -10.84 4.96 5.14
CA ALA A 15 -11.84 5.99 5.35
C ALA A 15 -12.70 5.69 6.58
N ARG A 16 -13.13 6.75 7.28
CA ARG A 16 -14.18 6.68 8.30
C ARG A 16 -15.24 7.74 8.04
N GLU A 17 -16.49 7.36 8.22
CA GLU A 17 -17.61 8.29 8.17
C GLU A 17 -17.78 9.00 9.51
N THR A 18 -17.94 10.32 9.48
CA THR A 18 -18.17 11.17 10.66
C THR A 18 -19.39 12.08 10.41
N PRO A 19 -19.94 12.74 11.45
CA PRO A 19 -21.02 13.72 11.25
C PRO A 19 -20.66 14.88 10.32
N ASP A 20 -19.36 15.20 10.19
CA ASP A 20 -18.86 16.30 9.37
C ASP A 20 -18.43 15.83 7.95
N GLY A 21 -18.54 14.52 7.67
CA GLY A 21 -18.21 13.89 6.39
C GLY A 21 -17.20 12.76 6.51
N THR A 22 -16.69 12.31 5.36
CA THR A 22 -15.67 11.26 5.28
C THR A 22 -14.29 11.80 5.63
N GLU A 23 -13.62 11.16 6.58
CA GLU A 23 -12.22 11.42 6.91
C GLU A 23 -11.33 10.28 6.40
N TYR A 24 -10.13 10.62 5.93
CA TYR A 24 -9.15 9.68 5.42
C TYR A 24 -7.92 9.65 6.32
N LEU A 25 -7.41 8.44 6.58
CA LEU A 25 -6.16 8.27 7.28
C LEU A 25 -4.98 8.45 6.33
N VAL A 26 -4.04 9.32 6.72
CA VAL A 26 -2.75 9.50 6.06
C VAL A 26 -1.64 9.40 7.09
N ILE A 27 -0.49 8.87 6.69
CA ILE A 27 0.72 8.79 7.50
C ILE A 27 1.78 9.73 6.95
N VAL A 28 2.73 10.11 7.79
CA VAL A 28 3.99 10.70 7.34
C VAL A 28 4.94 9.53 7.07
N ARG A 29 5.41 9.42 5.82
CA ARG A 29 6.37 8.37 5.44
C ARG A 29 7.65 8.52 6.24
N SER A 30 8.23 7.39 6.67
CA SER A 30 9.50 7.36 7.40
C SER A 30 10.59 8.14 6.66
N GLU A 31 11.54 8.71 7.39
CA GLU A 31 12.74 9.32 6.77
C GLU A 31 13.64 8.28 6.11
N ASP A 32 13.53 7.01 6.53
CA ASP A 32 14.28 5.87 6.00
C ASP A 32 13.65 5.22 4.75
N GLU A 33 12.53 5.77 4.25
CA GLU A 33 11.89 5.27 3.02
C GLU A 33 12.68 5.66 1.77
N GLU A 34 12.90 4.68 0.88
CA GLU A 34 13.71 4.85 -0.33
C GLU A 34 13.05 5.80 -1.36
N HIS A 35 11.74 6.04 -1.23
CA HIS A 35 10.99 6.96 -2.08
C HIS A 35 10.04 7.86 -1.25
N ALA A 36 10.15 9.17 -1.51
CA ALA A 36 9.35 10.25 -0.89
C ALA A 36 9.37 10.32 0.66
N PRO A 37 10.54 10.33 1.32
CA PRO A 37 10.64 10.45 2.77
C PRO A 37 10.03 11.76 3.28
N GLY A 38 9.31 11.70 4.40
CA GLY A 38 8.70 12.86 5.06
C GLY A 38 7.44 13.43 4.37
N MET A 39 6.99 12.83 3.27
CA MET A 39 5.74 13.23 2.60
C MET A 39 4.51 12.54 3.22
N LEU A 40 3.34 13.14 3.04
CA LEU A 40 2.07 12.48 3.35
C LEU A 40 1.82 11.37 2.33
N GLY A 41 1.46 10.19 2.82
CA GLY A 41 1.08 9.03 2.03
C GLY A 41 0.00 8.22 2.72
N PHE A 42 -0.51 7.21 2.01
CA PHE A 42 -1.27 6.15 2.64
C PHE A 42 -0.31 5.13 3.27
N PRO A 43 -0.76 4.37 4.29
CA PRO A 43 -0.05 3.17 4.69
C PRO A 43 0.13 2.26 3.47
N GLY A 44 1.22 1.51 3.40
CA GLY A 44 1.39 0.59 2.29
C GLY A 44 2.75 -0.05 2.16
N GLY A 45 2.82 -1.08 1.33
CA GLY A 45 4.05 -1.83 1.12
C GLY A 45 3.92 -2.98 0.14
N LYS A 46 5.03 -3.71 0.01
CA LYS A 46 5.19 -4.78 -0.98
C LYS A 46 4.31 -5.97 -0.63
N VAL A 47 3.69 -6.56 -1.64
CA VAL A 47 3.05 -7.88 -1.49
C VAL A 47 4.12 -8.90 -1.13
N ALA A 48 3.93 -9.58 0.00
CA ALA A 48 4.79 -10.65 0.47
C ALA A 48 3.98 -11.95 0.57
N ALA A 49 3.80 -12.63 -0.58
CA ALA A 49 3.02 -13.86 -0.68
C ALA A 49 3.77 -14.94 -1.48
N GLY A 50 3.65 -16.18 -1.05
CA GLY A 50 4.19 -17.35 -1.74
C GLY A 50 3.27 -17.87 -2.85
N PRO A 51 3.76 -18.84 -3.66
CA PRO A 51 2.94 -19.47 -4.69
C PRO A 51 1.70 -20.17 -4.12
N GLY A 52 0.53 -19.90 -4.70
CA GLY A 52 -0.73 -20.56 -4.35
C GLY A 52 -1.54 -19.88 -3.25
N GLU A 53 -1.07 -18.76 -2.71
CA GLU A 53 -1.85 -17.94 -1.78
C GLU A 53 -2.95 -17.14 -2.51
N SER A 54 -4.10 -16.98 -1.86
CA SER A 54 -5.22 -16.16 -2.33
C SER A 54 -5.33 -14.87 -1.53
N ASP A 55 -6.11 -13.91 -2.05
CA ASP A 55 -6.47 -12.68 -1.32
C ASP A 55 -5.26 -11.85 -0.88
N VAL A 56 -4.14 -12.00 -1.60
CA VAL A 56 -2.83 -11.44 -1.23
C VAL A 56 -2.84 -9.92 -1.15
N LEU A 57 -3.67 -9.25 -1.96
CA LEU A 57 -3.81 -7.79 -1.91
C LEU A 57 -4.56 -7.34 -0.65
N GLU A 58 -5.64 -8.02 -0.29
CA GLU A 58 -6.41 -7.74 0.93
C GLU A 58 -5.58 -8.05 2.18
N ALA A 59 -4.89 -9.19 2.20
CA ALA A 59 -4.01 -9.58 3.28
C ALA A 59 -2.87 -8.56 3.48
N THR A 60 -2.28 -8.09 2.36
CA THR A 60 -1.26 -7.03 2.40
C THR A 60 -1.84 -5.72 2.93
N ALA A 61 -2.98 -5.26 2.42
CA ALA A 61 -3.65 -4.05 2.91
C ALA A 61 -3.92 -4.09 4.42
N LYS A 62 -4.46 -5.20 4.92
CA LYS A 62 -4.74 -5.40 6.36
C LYS A 62 -3.45 -5.39 7.19
N ARG A 63 -2.39 -6.04 6.71
CA ARG A 63 -1.08 -6.06 7.38
C ARG A 63 -0.49 -4.66 7.48
N GLU A 64 -0.40 -3.92 6.38
CA GLU A 64 0.20 -2.57 6.35
C GLU A 64 -0.59 -1.58 7.21
N ALA A 65 -1.93 -1.63 7.16
CA ALA A 65 -2.79 -0.82 8.01
C ALA A 65 -2.51 -1.04 9.51
N ARG A 66 -2.27 -2.30 9.90
CA ARG A 66 -1.91 -2.66 11.27
C ARG A 66 -0.50 -2.23 11.64
N GLU A 67 0.48 -2.49 10.78
CA GLU A 67 1.90 -2.26 11.06
C GLU A 67 2.23 -0.77 11.13
N GLU A 68 1.70 0.04 10.20
CA GLU A 68 2.09 1.45 10.07
C GLU A 68 1.14 2.41 10.78
N ALA A 69 -0.12 2.01 10.98
CA ALA A 69 -1.15 2.86 11.57
C ALA A 69 -1.83 2.26 12.82
N GLY A 70 -1.56 1.00 13.18
CA GLY A 70 -2.17 0.36 14.34
C GLY A 70 -3.69 0.16 14.23
N VAL A 71 -4.23 0.13 13.01
CA VAL A 71 -5.67 -0.01 12.77
C VAL A 71 -6.00 -1.34 12.09
N GLU A 72 -7.13 -1.93 12.48
CA GLU A 72 -7.73 -3.06 11.78
C GLU A 72 -8.78 -2.53 10.79
N ILE A 73 -8.78 -3.05 9.56
CA ILE A 73 -9.68 -2.61 8.49
C ILE A 73 -10.49 -3.78 7.95
N GLU A 74 -11.69 -3.48 7.47
CA GLU A 74 -12.63 -4.45 6.88
C GLU A 74 -13.25 -3.87 5.60
N ASN A 75 -13.96 -4.72 4.83
CA ASN A 75 -14.61 -4.34 3.57
C ASN A 75 -13.62 -3.74 2.54
N VAL A 76 -12.52 -4.46 2.30
CA VAL A 76 -11.48 -4.01 1.37
C VAL A 76 -11.94 -4.21 -0.06
N GLU A 77 -11.86 -3.14 -0.87
CA GLU A 77 -12.22 -3.15 -2.29
C GLU A 77 -11.09 -2.54 -3.14
N GLN A 78 -10.90 -3.07 -4.36
CA GLN A 78 -9.92 -2.51 -5.28
C GLN A 78 -10.46 -1.23 -5.92
N VAL A 79 -9.77 -0.11 -5.70
CA VAL A 79 -10.15 1.20 -6.26
C VAL A 79 -9.44 1.48 -7.57
N THR A 80 -8.12 1.29 -7.62
CA THR A 80 -7.30 1.59 -8.80
C THR A 80 -6.02 0.75 -8.78
N SER A 81 -5.39 0.61 -9.94
CA SER A 81 -4.07 0.00 -10.12
C SER A 81 -3.29 0.77 -11.17
N THR A 82 -2.05 1.15 -10.86
CA THR A 82 -1.16 1.87 -11.78
C THR A 82 0.26 1.32 -11.70
N THR A 83 1.10 1.71 -12.65
CA THR A 83 2.53 1.35 -12.69
C THR A 83 3.38 2.60 -12.82
N PHE A 84 4.54 2.61 -12.21
CA PHE A 84 5.57 3.64 -12.38
C PHE A 84 6.96 3.00 -12.47
N GLU A 85 7.92 3.73 -13.00
CA GLU A 85 9.32 3.31 -13.04
C GLU A 85 10.03 3.82 -11.78
N LEU A 86 10.86 2.96 -11.16
CA LEU A 86 11.68 3.38 -10.03
C LEU A 86 12.83 4.26 -10.54
N ASP A 87 13.09 5.36 -9.83
CA ASP A 87 14.14 6.32 -10.19
C ASP A 87 15.55 5.70 -10.24
N TYR A 88 15.75 4.57 -9.56
CA TYR A 88 17.02 3.84 -9.47
C TYR A 88 17.07 2.55 -10.31
N GLY A 89 16.08 2.32 -11.18
CA GLY A 89 16.04 1.15 -12.06
C GLY A 89 15.38 -0.09 -11.44
N PRO A 90 15.43 -1.25 -12.12
CA PRO A 90 14.64 -2.43 -11.74
C PRO A 90 15.08 -3.00 -10.39
N THR A 91 14.12 -3.33 -9.53
CA THR A 91 14.36 -4.16 -8.33
C THR A 91 14.72 -5.58 -8.79
N VAL A 92 15.86 -6.11 -8.30
CA VAL A 92 16.36 -7.46 -8.64
C VAL A 92 15.61 -8.56 -7.92
#